data_AF-A0A8H7Z5I5-F1
#
_entry.id   AF-A0A8H7Z5I5-F1
#
_cell.length_a   1.000
_cell.length_b   1.000
_cell.length_c   1.000
_cell.angle_alpha   90.00
_cell.angle_beta   90.00
_cell.angle_gamma   90.00
#
_symmetry.space_group_name_H-M   'P 1'
#
loop_
_entity.id
_entity.type
_entity.pdbx_description
1 polymer ?
#
loop_
_entity_poly.entity_id
_entity_poly.type
_entity_poly.pdbx_seq_one_letter_code
_entity_poly.pdbx_strand_id
1 'polypeptide(L)'
;MDSWGPFSTLGGGILQDQVGVLSPLLDPWWAQWESRAEFYNKDTTINMTTSAPFHNSLEERYDWFINTAQQQCDMEAPREEEKRAFLHMLGMMFRYLPGDRATIQDVVGSEWMRKWALPAKREVEGLR
;
A
#
# COMPACT_ATOMS: atom_id res chain seq x y z
N MET A 1 19.31 16.41 1.16
CA MET A 1 18.58 15.58 0.19
C MET A 1 17.31 15.18 0.88
N ASP A 2 16.24 15.88 0.54
CA ASP A 2 14.96 15.80 1.23
C ASP A 2 14.37 14.42 0.97
N SER A 3 14.36 13.61 2.02
CA SER A 3 13.90 12.22 1.97
C SER A 3 12.40 12.23 1.70
N TRP A 4 12.00 11.94 0.46
CA TRP A 4 10.61 11.76 0.02
C TRP A 4 9.94 10.50 0.61
N GLY A 5 10.43 10.04 1.77
CA GLY A 5 9.94 8.85 2.45
C GLY A 5 10.84 7.62 2.28
N PRO A 6 10.49 6.52 2.97
CA PRO A 6 11.35 5.37 3.21
C PRO A 6 11.42 4.37 2.04
N PHE A 7 11.53 4.85 0.80
CA PHE A 7 11.57 3.97 -0.37
C PHE A 7 13.00 3.49 -0.64
N SER A 8 13.15 2.18 -0.90
CA SER A 8 14.45 1.58 -1.21
C SER A 8 14.94 2.04 -2.59
N THR A 9 16.21 2.47 -2.67
CA THR A 9 16.87 2.86 -3.92
C THR A 9 17.56 1.69 -4.62
N LEU A 10 17.50 0.49 -4.03
CA LEU A 10 18.12 -0.73 -4.53
C LEU A 10 17.27 -1.39 -5.65
N GLY A 11 17.95 -2.13 -6.53
CA GLY A 11 17.28 -2.91 -7.58
C GLY A 11 16.36 -3.96 -6.99
N GLY A 12 15.04 -3.80 -7.17
CA GLY A 12 14.03 -4.67 -6.56
C GLY A 12 13.34 -4.10 -5.32
N GLY A 13 13.60 -2.83 -4.96
CA GLY A 13 12.87 -2.14 -3.89
C GLY A 13 11.35 -2.14 -4.05
N ILE A 14 10.84 -2.11 -5.29
CA ILE A 14 9.40 -2.21 -5.58
C ILE A 14 8.83 -3.58 -5.16
N LEU A 15 9.56 -4.67 -5.43
CA LEU A 15 9.14 -6.02 -5.04
C LEU A 15 9.23 -6.21 -3.52
N GLN A 16 10.26 -5.63 -2.88
CA GLN A 16 10.35 -5.56 -1.43
C GLN A 16 9.13 -4.84 -0.82
N ASP A 17 8.76 -3.69 -1.37
CA ASP A 17 7.60 -2.93 -0.92
C ASP A 17 6.29 -3.72 -1.08
N GLN A 18 6.13 -4.39 -2.22
CA GLN A 18 4.96 -5.24 -2.47
C GLN A 18 4.89 -6.41 -1.48
N VAL A 19 6.00 -7.09 -1.21
CA VAL A 19 6.05 -8.20 -0.23
C VAL A 19 5.78 -7.71 1.19
N GLY A 20 6.30 -6.54 1.56
CA GLY A 20 6.04 -5.92 2.87
C GLY A 20 4.55 -5.63 3.10
N VAL A 21 3.82 -5.32 2.03
CA VAL A 21 2.38 -4.99 2.07
C VAL A 21 1.47 -6.22 1.91
N LEU A 22 1.82 -7.16 1.03
CA LEU A 22 0.94 -8.24 0.57
C LEU A 22 1.28 -9.62 1.12
N SER A 23 2.28 -9.73 2.00
CA SER A 23 2.91 -10.99 2.43
C SER A 23 3.80 -11.60 1.33
N PRO A 24 4.58 -12.67 1.61
CA PRO A 24 5.48 -13.26 0.63
C PRO A 24 4.79 -13.66 -0.68
N LEU A 25 5.53 -13.51 -1.79
CA LEU A 25 5.11 -14.01 -3.11
C LEU A 25 4.86 -15.53 -3.05
N LEU A 26 4.02 -16.01 -3.97
CA LEU A 26 3.87 -17.45 -4.21
C LEU A 26 5.24 -18.08 -4.56
N ASP A 27 5.47 -19.31 -4.11
CA ASP A 27 6.77 -20.00 -4.18
C ASP A 27 7.49 -19.90 -5.54
N PRO A 28 6.82 -20.07 -6.71
CA PRO A 28 7.51 -19.97 -7.99
C PRO A 28 8.11 -18.58 -8.23
N TRP A 29 7.42 -17.52 -7.81
CA TRP A 29 7.86 -16.14 -7.98
C TRP A 29 8.88 -15.74 -6.91
N TRP A 30 8.70 -16.26 -5.69
CA TRP A 30 9.66 -16.06 -4.59
C TRP A 30 11.05 -16.63 -4.91
N ALA A 31 11.11 -17.75 -5.63
CA ALA A 31 12.35 -18.38 -6.06
C ALA A 31 13.03 -17.66 -7.24
N GLN A 32 12.26 -16.98 -8.09
CA GLN A 32 12.74 -16.28 -9.28
C GLN A 32 13.18 -14.84 -9.02
N TRP A 33 12.88 -14.28 -7.84
CA TRP A 33 13.31 -12.94 -7.49
C TRP A 33 14.82 -12.90 -7.19
N GLU A 34 15.62 -12.51 -8.18
CA GLU A 34 17.09 -12.53 -8.14
C GLU A 34 17.68 -11.67 -7.01
N SER A 35 17.18 -10.43 -6.82
CA SER A 35 17.63 -9.54 -5.76
C SER A 35 16.97 -9.80 -4.40
N ARG A 36 16.15 -10.85 -4.25
CA ARG A 36 15.50 -11.18 -2.97
C ARG A 36 16.49 -11.25 -1.82
N ALA A 37 17.67 -11.83 -2.04
CA ALA A 37 18.68 -12.02 -0.99
C ALA A 37 19.18 -10.70 -0.37
N GLU A 38 19.01 -9.57 -1.05
CA GLU A 38 19.32 -8.23 -0.51
C GLU A 38 18.31 -7.80 0.57
N PHE A 39 17.11 -8.39 0.59
CA PHE A 39 16.02 -7.99 1.46
C PHE A 39 15.53 -9.10 2.40
N TYR A 40 15.55 -10.35 1.93
CA TYR A 40 15.01 -11.51 2.63
C TYR A 40 15.94 -12.73 2.55
N ASN A 41 16.03 -13.43 3.66
CA ASN A 41 16.64 -14.75 3.78
C ASN A 41 15.80 -15.83 3.09
N LYS A 42 16.38 -17.02 2.91
CA LYS A 42 15.69 -18.15 2.28
C LYS A 42 14.42 -18.60 3.03
N ASP A 43 14.40 -18.42 4.34
CA ASP A 43 13.28 -18.76 5.24
C ASP A 43 12.24 -17.63 5.37
N THR A 44 12.23 -16.65 4.44
CA THR A 44 11.36 -15.46 4.42
C THR A 44 11.62 -14.44 5.53
N THR A 45 12.60 -14.69 6.40
CA THR A 45 13.02 -13.69 7.40
C THR A 45 13.76 -12.54 6.75
N ILE A 46 13.77 -11.40 7.42
CA ILE A 46 14.35 -10.17 6.93
C ILE A 46 15.88 -10.27 6.96
N ASN A 47 16.55 -9.83 5.88
CA ASN A 47 17.99 -9.69 5.87
C ASN A 47 18.41 -8.37 6.57
N MET A 48 18.51 -8.41 7.90
CA MET A 48 18.83 -7.26 8.75
C MET A 48 20.16 -6.54 8.40
N THR A 49 21.03 -7.15 7.60
CA THR A 49 22.31 -6.58 7.16
C THR A 49 22.17 -5.57 6.03
N THR A 50 21.07 -5.61 5.28
CA THR A 50 20.91 -4.82 4.04
C THR A 50 19.51 -4.19 3.91
N SER A 51 18.49 -4.79 4.54
CA SER A 51 17.16 -4.21 4.56
C SER A 51 17.06 -3.09 5.59
N ALA A 52 16.75 -1.88 5.14
CA ALA A 52 16.20 -0.86 6.01
C ALA A 52 14.89 -1.38 6.65
N PRO A 53 14.46 -0.87 7.84
CA PRO A 53 13.46 -1.51 8.71
C PRO A 53 12.01 -1.37 8.18
N PHE A 54 11.80 -1.40 6.88
CA PHE A 54 10.55 -1.05 6.23
C PHE A 54 9.67 -2.28 5.98
N HIS A 55 9.28 -2.91 7.09
CA HIS A 55 8.24 -3.95 7.12
C HIS A 55 6.97 -3.40 7.75
N ASN A 56 6.59 -2.19 7.35
CA ASN A 56 5.35 -1.59 7.76
C ASN A 56 4.23 -2.21 6.93
N SER A 57 3.22 -2.73 7.62
CA SER A 57 1.93 -3.11 7.04
C SER A 57 1.37 -1.97 6.19
N LEU A 58 0.42 -2.27 5.29
CA LEU A 58 -0.25 -1.24 4.51
C LEU A 58 -0.86 -0.14 5.40
N GLU A 59 -1.35 -0.54 6.57
CA GLU A 59 -1.93 0.35 7.57
C GLU A 59 -0.88 1.29 8.18
N GLU A 60 0.25 0.77 8.65
CA GLU A 60 1.32 1.60 9.21
C GLU A 60 1.92 2.55 8.16
N ARG A 61 2.01 2.10 6.89
CA ARG A 61 2.41 2.97 5.78
C ARG A 61 1.40 4.09 5.58
N TYR A 62 0.11 3.78 5.55
CA TYR A 62 -0.96 4.76 5.44
C TYR A 62 -0.88 5.80 6.57
N ASP A 63 -0.74 5.35 7.81
CA ASP A 63 -0.65 6.24 8.98
C ASP A 63 0.55 7.16 8.91
N TRP A 64 1.72 6.62 8.51
CA TRP A 64 2.90 7.43 8.31
C TRP A 64 2.68 8.52 7.23
N PHE A 65 2.03 8.17 6.11
CA PHE A 65 1.73 9.13 5.05
C PHE A 65 0.74 10.20 5.49
N ILE A 66 -0.36 9.83 6.14
CA ILE A 66 -1.35 10.79 6.63
C ILE A 66 -0.70 11.72 7.64
N ASN A 67 -0.03 11.20 8.67
CA ASN A 67 0.64 12.02 9.68
C ASN A 67 1.66 12.99 9.06
N THR A 68 2.41 12.54 8.06
CA THR A 68 3.35 13.41 7.34
C THR A 68 2.62 14.53 6.58
N ALA A 69 1.54 14.17 5.86
CA ALA A 69 0.73 15.15 5.13
C ALA A 69 0.05 16.16 6.06
N GLN A 70 -0.43 15.74 7.23
CA GLN A 70 -0.98 16.65 8.24
C GLN A 70 0.05 17.67 8.70
N GLN A 71 1.27 17.20 9.04
CA GLN A 71 2.35 18.08 9.51
C GLN A 71 2.81 19.08 8.45
N GLN A 72 2.76 18.70 7.17
CA GLN A 72 3.27 19.53 6.07
C GLN A 72 2.22 20.41 5.42
N CYS A 73 0.96 20.01 5.42
CA CYS A 73 -0.10 20.62 4.61
C CYS A 73 -1.36 20.99 5.40
N ASP A 74 -1.37 20.87 6.73
CA ASP A 74 -2.52 21.18 7.61
C ASP A 74 -3.82 20.48 7.16
N MET A 75 -3.68 19.25 6.67
CA MET A 75 -4.81 18.45 6.22
C MET A 75 -5.51 17.76 7.40
N GLU A 76 -6.83 17.74 7.39
CA GLU A 76 -7.61 16.94 8.34
C GLU A 76 -7.39 15.44 8.08
N ALA A 77 -7.14 14.66 9.14
CA ALA A 77 -7.01 13.22 9.00
C ALA A 77 -8.37 12.59 8.70
N PRO A 78 -8.41 11.62 7.77
CA PRO A 78 -9.60 10.78 7.59
C PRO A 78 -9.98 10.08 8.89
N ARG A 79 -11.29 9.91 9.12
CA ARG A 79 -11.78 9.15 10.27
C ARG A 79 -11.40 7.67 10.14
N GLU A 80 -11.28 6.97 11.27
CA GLU A 80 -10.95 5.54 11.29
C GLU A 80 -11.86 4.67 10.41
N GLU A 81 -13.14 5.01 10.32
CA GLU A 81 -14.09 4.31 9.43
C GLU A 81 -13.70 4.45 7.95
N GLU A 82 -13.30 5.65 7.54
CA GLU A 82 -12.87 5.94 6.18
C GLU A 82 -11.55 5.25 5.86
N LYS A 83 -10.57 5.33 6.78
CA LYS A 83 -9.28 4.61 6.68
C LYS A 83 -9.53 3.12 6.48
N ARG A 84 -10.34 2.49 7.33
CA ARG A 84 -10.65 1.05 7.22
C ARG A 84 -11.29 0.70 5.88
N ALA A 85 -12.26 1.50 5.42
CA ALA A 85 -12.91 1.28 4.13
C ALA A 85 -11.94 1.45 2.95
N PHE A 86 -11.04 2.43 3.03
CA PHE A 86 -10.02 2.68 2.01
C PHE A 86 -9.01 1.54 1.92
N LEU A 87 -8.45 1.13 3.06
CA LEU A 87 -7.50 0.02 3.14
C LEU A 87 -8.12 -1.30 2.66
N HIS A 88 -9.40 -1.54 2.99
CA HIS A 88 -10.13 -2.69 2.46
C HIS A 88 -10.23 -2.66 0.93
N MET A 89 -10.57 -1.50 0.34
CA MET A 89 -10.61 -1.34 -1.12
C MET A 89 -9.26 -1.63 -1.77
N LEU A 90 -8.17 -1.07 -1.23
CA LEU A 90 -6.80 -1.34 -1.72
C LEU A 90 -6.45 -2.83 -1.61
N GLY A 91 -6.81 -3.49 -0.51
CA GLY A 91 -6.58 -4.93 -0.32
C GLY A 91 -7.28 -5.81 -1.37
N MET A 92 -8.43 -5.38 -1.90
CA MET A 92 -9.10 -6.07 -3.01
C MET A 92 -8.38 -5.84 -4.35
N MET A 93 -7.81 -4.66 -4.55
CA MET A 93 -7.07 -4.30 -5.78
C MET A 93 -5.68 -4.95 -5.84
N PHE A 94 -5.01 -5.05 -4.69
CA PHE A 94 -3.64 -5.50 -4.57
C PHE A 94 -3.57 -7.01 -4.32
N ARG A 95 -4.06 -7.80 -5.27
CA ARG A 95 -3.83 -9.26 -5.29
C ARG A 95 -2.72 -9.63 -6.26
N TYR A 96 -1.90 -10.59 -5.87
CA TYR A 96 -0.80 -11.09 -6.67
C TYR A 96 -1.30 -11.69 -7.99
N LEU A 97 -2.24 -12.61 -7.90
CA LEU A 97 -2.88 -13.19 -9.06
C LEU A 97 -3.87 -12.19 -9.69
N PRO A 98 -3.73 -11.87 -10.99
CA PRO A 98 -4.65 -10.96 -11.66
C PRO A 98 -6.11 -11.41 -11.58
N GLY A 99 -6.37 -12.73 -11.59
CA GLY A 99 -7.72 -13.29 -11.50
C GLY A 99 -8.40 -13.11 -10.13
N ASP A 100 -7.64 -12.84 -9.08
CA ASP A 100 -8.16 -12.60 -7.73
C ASP A 100 -8.38 -11.11 -7.45
N ARG A 101 -7.92 -10.21 -8.33
CA ARG A 101 -8.08 -8.77 -8.16
C ARG A 101 -9.55 -8.40 -8.35
N ALA A 102 -10.01 -7.43 -7.55
CA ALA A 102 -11.31 -6.82 -7.73
C ALA A 102 -11.46 -6.25 -9.14
N THR A 103 -12.67 -6.42 -9.69
CA THR A 103 -13.05 -5.77 -10.94
C THR A 103 -13.28 -4.28 -10.70
N ILE A 104 -13.36 -3.51 -11.78
CA ILE A 104 -13.73 -2.08 -11.70
C ILE A 104 -15.09 -1.92 -10.99
N GLN A 105 -16.03 -2.82 -11.24
CA GLN A 105 -17.36 -2.77 -10.63
C GLN A 105 -17.28 -2.99 -9.11
N ASP A 106 -16.45 -3.91 -8.65
CA ASP A 106 -16.23 -4.15 -7.21
C ASP A 106 -15.58 -2.94 -6.53
N VAL A 107 -14.59 -2.32 -7.19
CA VAL A 107 -13.90 -1.12 -6.66
C VAL A 107 -14.87 0.04 -6.56
N VAL A 108 -15.60 0.37 -7.63
CA VAL A 108 -16.58 1.47 -7.65
C VAL A 108 -17.74 1.19 -6.68
N GLY A 109 -18.09 -0.08 -6.49
CA GLY A 109 -19.11 -0.54 -5.54
C GLY A 109 -18.66 -0.58 -4.08
N SER A 110 -17.37 -0.42 -3.81
CA SER A 110 -16.81 -0.51 -2.46
C SER A 110 -17.39 0.55 -1.51
N GLU A 111 -17.36 0.23 -0.20
CA GLU A 111 -17.80 1.14 0.85
C GLU A 111 -17.13 2.52 0.72
N TRP A 112 -15.80 2.53 0.49
CA TRP A 112 -15.04 3.76 0.41
C TRP A 112 -15.50 4.65 -0.76
N MET A 113 -15.64 4.07 -1.96
CA MET A 113 -16.09 4.81 -3.13
C MET A 113 -17.49 5.38 -2.97
N ARG A 114 -18.41 4.62 -2.37
CA ARG A 114 -19.81 5.02 -2.23
C ARG A 114 -20.05 6.08 -1.16
N LYS A 115 -19.36 5.99 -0.03
CA LYS A 115 -19.56 6.90 1.12
C LYS A 115 -18.70 8.16 1.06
N TRP A 116 -17.50 8.11 0.49
CA TRP A 116 -16.56 9.25 0.50
C TRP A 116 -16.19 9.74 -0.91
N ALA A 117 -15.66 8.88 -1.77
CA ALA A 117 -15.08 9.34 -3.04
C ALA A 117 -16.10 9.90 -4.05
N LEU A 118 -17.19 9.18 -4.31
CA LEU A 118 -18.22 9.61 -5.27
C LEU A 118 -19.01 10.83 -4.78
N PRO A 119 -19.39 10.95 -3.49
CA PRO A 119 -19.95 12.18 -2.94
C PRO A 119 -19.00 13.37 -3.09
N ALA A 120 -17.74 13.24 -2.69
CA ALA A 120 -16.74 14.32 -2.81
C ALA A 120 -16.59 14.79 -4.26
N LYS A 121 -16.56 13.86 -5.22
CA LYS A 121 -16.53 14.19 -6.65
C LYS A 121 -17.72 15.06 -7.07
N ARG A 122 -18.95 14.71 -6.67
CA ARG A 122 -20.16 15.45 -7.03
C ARG A 122 -20.18 16.86 -6.44
N GLU A 123 -19.68 17.00 -5.21
CA GLU A 123 -19.56 18.31 -4.55
C GLU A 123 -18.62 19.24 -5.35
N VAL A 124 -17.48 18.72 -5.80
CA VAL A 124 -16.54 19.46 -6.65
C VAL A 124 -17.17 19.78 -8.02
N GLU A 125 -17.97 18.88 -8.59
CA GLU A 125 -18.64 19.07 -9.88
C GLU A 125 -19.93 19.90 -9.80
N GLY A 126 -20.35 20.36 -8.62
CA GLY A 126 -21.56 21.16 -8.42
C GLY A 126 -22.88 20.41 -8.67
N LEU A 127 -22.84 19.08 -8.71
CA LEU A 127 -24.00 18.21 -8.92
C LEU A 127 -24.66 17.91 -7.56
N ARG A 128 -25.42 18.87 -7.03
CA ARG A 128 -26.35 18.65 -5.91
C ARG A 128 -27.75 18.32 -6.40
#